data_AF-A0A0N6ZZY1-F1
#
_entry.id   AF-A0A0N6ZZY1-F1
#
_cell.length_a   1.000
_cell.length_b   1.000
_cell.length_c   1.000
_cell.angle_alpha   90.00
_cell.angle_beta   90.00
_cell.angle_gamma   90.00
#
_symmetry.space_group_name_H-M   'P 1'
#
loop_
_entity.id
_entity.type
_entity.pdbx_description
1 polymer ?
#
loop_
_entity_poly.entity_id
_entity_poly.type
_entity_poly.pdbx_seq_one_letter_code
_entity_poly.pdbx_strand_id
1 'polypeptide(L)'
;MIRFALGYRRPDEGGRTMGRTRARGTAAVALVGMSTLLLAGCSLFGDDAPLPAPTGHAAPSASATPGPVGGSAAADDTAQPVAAPQAVPAGTVVAETDAVSKTGDTSIHVRVVANDHGTFDAQLSDYRTTQPQPMSVQFRRTAQYGDGGDTEAVATTQWDADAQPPATVSLSDGGPYPDWLHTVVLVPQSDGDDSARPWVYKVLAIGKLSWSIPNPDPDLHVTLGTARPGAYGYAFDAADETLRGTTGTPVSYKVNEGDDQSTIAKRFGITVDQLRWLNPTMQTRGNNWVLAGSWINLDPASR
;
A
#
# COMPACT_ATOMS: atom_id res chain seq x y z
N MET A 1 -18.56 -19.28 58.22
CA MET A 1 -20.01 -19.27 58.53
C MET A 1 -20.50 -17.82 58.51
N ILE A 2 -21.50 -17.50 57.66
CA ILE A 2 -22.50 -16.41 57.84
C ILE A 2 -21.92 -14.97 57.67
N ARG A 3 -22.45 -14.02 56.87
CA ARG A 3 -23.75 -13.77 56.20
C ARG A 3 -23.60 -12.72 55.08
N PHE A 4 -24.44 -12.84 54.06
CA PHE A 4 -24.85 -11.78 53.13
C PHE A 4 -25.67 -10.69 53.83
N ALA A 5 -25.59 -9.44 53.36
CA ALA A 5 -26.69 -8.47 53.44
C ALA A 5 -26.61 -7.44 52.30
N LEU A 6 -27.56 -7.58 51.38
CA LEU A 6 -27.93 -6.63 50.33
C LEU A 6 -28.80 -5.53 50.94
N GLY A 7 -28.68 -4.29 50.47
CA GLY A 7 -29.75 -3.32 50.59
C GLY A 7 -29.30 -1.87 50.48
N TYR A 8 -29.78 -1.16 49.45
CA TYR A 8 -30.38 0.15 49.72
C TYR A 8 -31.42 0.56 48.67
N ARG A 9 -32.55 1.00 49.20
CA ARG A 9 -33.73 1.59 48.54
C ARG A 9 -33.42 2.96 47.94
N ARG A 10 -34.07 3.28 46.82
CA ARG A 10 -34.60 4.61 46.48
C ARG A 10 -36.04 4.73 47.03
N PRO A 11 -36.57 5.93 47.36
CA PRO A 11 -37.06 6.89 46.34
C PRO A 11 -36.92 8.41 46.67
N ASP A 12 -36.94 9.22 45.59
CA ASP A 12 -37.66 10.50 45.30
C ASP A 12 -37.70 11.62 46.38
N GLU A 13 -37.71 12.93 46.11
CA GLU A 13 -37.87 13.77 44.93
C GLU A 13 -37.59 15.25 45.35
N GLY A 14 -37.38 16.14 44.37
CA GLY A 14 -37.48 17.61 44.52
C GLY A 14 -36.14 18.34 44.49
N GLY A 15 -35.81 19.24 43.59
CA GLY A 15 -36.57 19.96 42.57
C GLY A 15 -35.98 21.37 42.47
N ARG A 16 -35.40 21.74 41.32
CA ARG A 16 -35.39 23.13 40.83
C ARG A 16 -34.95 23.20 39.37
N THR A 17 -35.82 23.83 38.62
CA THR A 17 -35.80 24.16 37.22
C THR A 17 -34.85 25.32 36.91
N MET A 18 -34.16 25.26 35.77
CA MET A 18 -34.00 26.43 34.89
C MET A 18 -33.73 25.95 33.47
N GLY A 19 -34.63 26.35 32.58
CA GLY A 19 -34.75 25.82 31.22
C GLY A 19 -33.77 26.42 30.22
N ARG A 20 -33.60 25.67 29.12
CA ARG A 20 -33.25 26.23 27.81
C ARG A 20 -34.01 25.46 26.74
N THR A 21 -34.95 26.18 26.16
CA THR A 21 -35.86 25.83 25.09
C THR A 21 -35.09 25.46 23.81
N ARG A 22 -35.35 24.28 23.23
CA ARG A 22 -35.12 24.02 21.80
C ARG A 22 -36.40 23.47 21.20
N ALA A 23 -37.01 24.30 20.36
CA ALA A 23 -38.19 23.96 19.58
C ALA A 23 -37.88 22.77 18.66
N ARG A 24 -38.70 21.72 18.74
CA ARG A 24 -38.76 20.66 17.73
C ARG A 24 -39.87 21.01 16.75
N GLY A 25 -39.49 21.38 15.53
CA GLY A 25 -40.42 21.50 14.42
C GLY A 25 -40.87 20.12 13.97
N THR A 26 -42.15 19.83 14.16
CA THR A 26 -42.89 18.77 13.48
C THR A 26 -43.17 19.23 12.05
N ALA A 27 -42.63 18.54 11.05
CA ALA A 27 -43.08 18.66 9.66
C ALA A 27 -43.90 17.42 9.31
N ALA A 28 -45.17 17.66 8.98
CA ALA A 28 -46.14 16.68 8.54
C ALA A 28 -45.79 16.19 7.13
N VAL A 29 -45.84 14.88 6.91
CA VAL A 29 -45.81 14.26 5.59
C VAL A 29 -47.24 14.23 5.06
N ALA A 30 -47.54 15.09 4.09
CA ALA A 30 -48.77 15.03 3.30
C ALA A 30 -48.60 13.99 2.19
N LEU A 31 -49.37 12.90 2.24
CA LEU A 31 -49.57 12.00 1.10
C LEU A 31 -50.58 12.65 0.15
N VAL A 32 -50.16 12.94 -1.07
CA VAL A 32 -51.06 13.31 -2.18
C VAL A 32 -50.77 12.40 -3.38
N GLY A 33 -51.79 11.62 -3.74
CA GLY A 33 -52.35 11.61 -5.10
C GLY A 33 -51.57 10.91 -6.21
N MET A 34 -52.18 9.82 -6.70
CA MET A 34 -51.87 9.11 -7.94
C MET A 34 -51.70 10.05 -9.15
N SER A 35 -50.77 9.70 -10.05
CA SER A 35 -50.79 10.17 -11.44
C SER A 35 -50.26 9.06 -12.35
N THR A 36 -51.20 8.40 -13.01
CA THR A 36 -50.99 7.49 -14.14
C THR A 36 -50.50 8.27 -15.35
N LEU A 37 -49.25 8.05 -15.76
CA LEU A 37 -48.70 8.55 -17.03
C LEU A 37 -48.79 7.44 -18.08
N LEU A 38 -49.75 7.60 -18.98
CA LEU A 38 -49.79 6.95 -20.29
C LEU A 38 -48.67 7.54 -21.16
N LEU A 39 -47.69 6.74 -21.57
CA LEU A 39 -46.82 7.10 -22.68
C LEU A 39 -47.23 6.32 -23.92
N ALA A 40 -47.94 7.03 -24.80
CA ALA A 40 -48.07 6.71 -26.20
C ALA A 40 -46.69 6.76 -26.88
N GLY A 41 -46.44 5.82 -27.78
CA GLY A 41 -45.24 5.79 -28.60
C GLY A 41 -45.26 6.87 -29.69
N CYS A 42 -44.05 7.23 -30.14
CA CYS A 42 -43.77 7.59 -31.53
C CYS A 42 -42.39 7.05 -31.89
N SER A 43 -42.37 6.23 -32.93
CA SER A 43 -41.23 5.75 -33.69
C SER A 43 -40.55 6.92 -34.42
N LEU A 44 -39.22 6.92 -34.46
CA LEU A 44 -38.45 7.70 -35.42
C LEU A 44 -37.21 6.86 -35.83
N PHE A 45 -37.15 6.55 -37.14
CA PHE A 45 -36.03 6.16 -38.02
C PHE A 45 -34.68 5.82 -37.36
N GLY A 46 -33.95 4.76 -37.70
CA GLY A 46 -33.88 3.95 -38.90
C GLY A 46 -32.47 3.30 -38.93
N ASP A 47 -32.37 2.21 -39.68
CA ASP A 47 -31.18 1.42 -40.05
C ASP A 47 -31.05 0.05 -39.34
N ASP A 48 -31.64 -0.95 -40.01
CA ASP A 48 -31.28 -2.37 -39.95
C ASP A 48 -29.86 -2.57 -40.49
N ALA A 49 -28.84 -2.12 -39.76
CA ALA A 49 -27.48 -2.59 -39.96
C ALA A 49 -27.32 -3.90 -39.17
N PRO A 50 -27.04 -5.05 -39.82
CA PRO A 50 -26.77 -6.28 -39.08
C PRO A 50 -25.53 -6.07 -38.20
N LEU A 51 -25.65 -6.48 -36.93
CA LEU A 51 -24.53 -6.56 -35.99
C LEU A 51 -23.34 -7.27 -36.69
N PRO A 52 -22.11 -6.73 -36.66
CA PRO A 52 -20.97 -7.39 -37.27
C PRO A 52 -20.74 -8.73 -36.56
N ALA A 53 -20.78 -9.81 -37.35
CA ALA A 53 -20.45 -11.15 -36.87
C ALA A 53 -19.00 -11.19 -36.37
N PRO A 54 -18.71 -11.90 -35.26
CA PRO A 54 -17.33 -12.06 -34.79
C PRO A 54 -16.54 -12.85 -35.84
N THR A 55 -15.65 -12.16 -36.55
CA THR A 55 -14.65 -12.80 -37.41
C THR A 55 -13.60 -13.43 -36.50
N GLY A 56 -13.76 -14.73 -36.28
CA GLY A 56 -12.72 -15.56 -35.69
C GLY A 56 -11.43 -15.35 -36.47
N HIS A 57 -10.39 -14.86 -35.79
CA HIS A 57 -9.06 -14.84 -36.35
C HIS A 57 -8.62 -16.29 -36.53
N ALA A 58 -8.60 -16.73 -37.77
CA ALA A 58 -7.93 -17.95 -38.17
C ALA A 58 -6.44 -17.82 -37.80
N ALA A 59 -5.96 -18.75 -36.99
CA ALA A 59 -4.53 -18.92 -36.74
C ALA A 59 -3.82 -19.15 -38.09
N PRO A 60 -2.75 -18.41 -38.43
CA PRO A 60 -1.95 -18.74 -39.60
C PRO A 60 -1.26 -20.09 -39.36
N SER A 61 -1.61 -21.06 -40.21
CA SER A 61 -0.90 -22.33 -40.35
C SER A 61 0.51 -22.06 -40.87
N ALA A 62 1.51 -22.31 -40.04
CA ALA A 62 2.91 -22.35 -40.46
C ALA A 62 3.24 -23.76 -40.97
N SER A 63 3.07 -23.99 -42.27
CA SER A 63 3.76 -25.06 -42.99
C SER A 63 4.81 -24.43 -43.89
N ALA A 64 6.02 -24.30 -43.37
CA ALA A 64 7.23 -24.08 -44.17
C ALA A 64 8.39 -24.82 -43.50
N THR A 65 8.74 -25.98 -44.05
CA THR A 65 9.92 -26.76 -43.70
C THR A 65 11.15 -26.09 -44.33
N PRO A 66 12.19 -25.68 -43.56
CA PRO A 66 13.48 -25.33 -44.13
C PRO A 66 14.31 -26.59 -44.44
N GLY A 67 14.89 -26.66 -45.64
CA GLY A 67 15.81 -27.72 -46.04
C GLY A 67 17.16 -27.67 -45.30
N PRO A 68 17.94 -28.77 -45.31
CA PRO A 68 19.15 -28.89 -44.50
C PRO A 68 20.31 -28.15 -45.17
N VAL A 69 20.90 -27.19 -44.46
CA VAL A 69 22.24 -26.67 -44.77
C VAL A 69 23.19 -27.12 -43.67
N GLY A 70 24.07 -28.05 -44.03
CA GLY A 70 25.18 -28.48 -43.20
C GLY A 70 26.23 -27.38 -43.11
N GLY A 71 26.77 -27.18 -41.91
CA GLY A 71 27.83 -26.21 -41.65
C GLY A 71 28.14 -26.13 -40.17
N SER A 72 28.95 -27.06 -39.69
CA SER A 72 29.56 -27.04 -38.37
C SER A 72 30.41 -25.77 -38.19
N ALA A 73 30.01 -24.92 -37.25
CA ALA A 73 30.90 -24.04 -36.51
C ALA A 73 30.26 -23.83 -35.14
N ALA A 74 30.77 -24.56 -34.15
CA ALA A 74 30.48 -24.32 -32.74
C ALA A 74 30.98 -22.92 -32.39
N ALA A 75 30.05 -21.95 -32.34
CA ALA A 75 30.25 -20.71 -31.62
C ALA A 75 29.83 -20.97 -30.18
N ASP A 76 30.81 -20.91 -29.30
CA ASP A 76 30.68 -20.90 -27.85
C ASP A 76 29.86 -19.66 -27.48
N ASP A 77 28.53 -19.80 -27.36
CA ASP A 77 27.63 -18.76 -26.90
C ASP A 77 27.35 -18.96 -25.41
N THR A 78 28.38 -18.81 -24.60
CA THR A 78 28.21 -18.42 -23.20
C THR A 78 28.09 -16.91 -23.14
N ALA A 79 26.99 -16.36 -23.67
CA ALA A 79 26.53 -15.04 -23.27
C ALA A 79 26.13 -15.10 -21.79
N GLN A 80 27.10 -14.85 -20.92
CA GLN A 80 26.82 -14.54 -19.52
C GLN A 80 25.82 -13.39 -19.49
N PRO A 81 24.66 -13.53 -18.82
CA PRO A 81 23.75 -12.42 -18.65
C PRO A 81 24.51 -11.31 -17.94
N VAL A 82 24.70 -10.18 -18.63
CA VAL A 82 25.19 -8.95 -18.02
C VAL A 82 24.12 -8.54 -17.00
N ALA A 83 24.36 -8.89 -15.74
CA ALA A 83 23.57 -8.36 -14.64
C ALA A 83 23.60 -6.83 -14.76
N ALA A 84 22.42 -6.22 -14.84
CA ALA A 84 22.33 -4.77 -14.78
C ALA A 84 23.08 -4.30 -13.51
N PRO A 85 23.93 -3.27 -13.59
CA PRO A 85 24.68 -2.81 -12.43
C PRO A 85 23.72 -2.50 -11.28
N GLN A 86 23.89 -3.20 -10.15
CA GLN A 86 23.12 -2.92 -8.95
C GLN A 86 23.43 -1.50 -8.49
N ALA A 87 22.40 -0.67 -8.30
CA ALA A 87 22.56 0.75 -7.97
C ALA A 87 23.37 0.99 -6.69
N VAL A 88 23.33 0.03 -5.76
CA VAL A 88 24.08 0.04 -4.50
C VAL A 88 24.97 -1.21 -4.46
N PRO A 89 26.29 -1.11 -4.30
CA PRO A 89 27.16 -2.28 -4.19
C PRO A 89 26.79 -3.16 -2.99
N ALA A 90 26.85 -4.49 -3.14
CA ALA A 90 26.63 -5.43 -2.05
C ALA A 90 27.59 -5.16 -0.86
N GLY A 91 27.10 -5.30 0.36
CA GLY A 91 27.82 -4.97 1.59
C GLY A 91 27.75 -3.49 2.00
N THR A 92 27.18 -2.62 1.16
CA THR A 92 26.99 -1.19 1.50
C THR A 92 25.86 -1.04 2.51
N VAL A 93 26.12 -0.29 3.58
CA VAL A 93 25.09 0.10 4.55
C VAL A 93 24.33 1.30 4.02
N VAL A 94 23.02 1.16 3.88
CA VAL A 94 22.15 2.21 3.31
C VAL A 94 21.23 2.85 4.33
N ALA A 95 21.05 2.26 5.50
CA ALA A 95 20.36 2.89 6.63
C ALA A 95 20.89 2.27 7.93
N GLU A 96 20.94 3.06 8.99
CA GLU A 96 21.37 2.62 10.32
C GLU A 96 20.60 3.39 11.38
N THR A 97 20.12 2.72 12.41
CA THR A 97 19.31 3.32 13.47
C THR A 97 19.24 2.45 14.71
N ASP A 98 18.91 3.06 15.84
CA ASP A 98 18.50 2.34 17.06
C ASP A 98 17.00 2.47 17.23
N ALA A 99 16.30 1.34 17.33
CA ALA A 99 14.91 1.36 17.76
C ALA A 99 14.85 1.31 19.28
N VAL A 100 14.27 2.33 19.91
CA VAL A 100 14.28 2.51 21.37
C VAL A 100 12.87 2.75 21.89
N SER A 101 12.52 2.08 23.00
CA SER A 101 11.26 2.30 23.69
C SER A 101 11.22 3.67 24.36
N LYS A 102 10.02 4.19 24.67
CA LYS A 102 9.88 5.49 25.35
C LYS A 102 10.67 5.59 26.65
N THR A 103 10.82 4.48 27.38
CA THR A 103 11.52 4.42 28.66
C THR A 103 13.00 4.06 28.50
N GLY A 104 13.43 3.62 27.32
CA GLY A 104 14.80 3.13 27.08
C GLY A 104 15.05 1.69 27.55
N ASP A 105 14.05 1.05 28.14
CA ASP A 105 14.13 -0.30 28.71
C ASP A 105 14.25 -1.40 27.66
N THR A 106 13.79 -1.13 26.43
CA THR A 106 13.84 -2.08 25.31
C THR A 106 14.41 -1.38 24.09
N SER A 107 15.36 -2.02 23.43
CA SER A 107 15.97 -1.46 22.23
C SER A 107 16.75 -2.48 21.41
N ILE A 108 17.01 -2.16 20.16
CA ILE A 108 17.79 -2.94 19.21
C ILE A 108 18.53 -1.99 18.25
N HIS A 109 19.75 -2.36 17.87
CA HIS A 109 20.50 -1.70 16.80
C HIS A 109 20.22 -2.37 15.47
N VAL A 110 19.98 -1.58 14.42
CA VAL A 110 19.58 -2.05 13.10
C VAL A 110 20.44 -1.40 12.02
N ARG A 111 21.08 -2.23 11.19
CA ARG A 111 21.81 -1.81 9.98
C ARG A 111 21.18 -2.46 8.77
N VAL A 112 20.78 -1.66 7.79
CA VAL A 112 20.26 -2.18 6.51
C VAL A 112 21.39 -2.18 5.49
N VAL A 113 21.63 -3.34 4.89
CA VAL A 113 22.78 -3.60 4.02
C VAL A 113 22.31 -4.15 2.69
N ALA A 114 22.86 -3.64 1.58
CA ALA A 114 22.59 -4.18 0.25
C ALA A 114 23.19 -5.58 0.11
N ASN A 115 22.42 -6.53 -0.42
CA ASN A 115 22.91 -7.88 -0.73
C ASN A 115 23.30 -8.03 -2.20
N ASP A 116 23.71 -9.22 -2.61
CA ASP A 116 24.13 -9.56 -3.98
C ASP A 116 22.96 -9.89 -4.93
N HIS A 117 21.72 -9.80 -4.44
CA HIS A 117 20.50 -10.08 -5.19
C HIS A 117 19.73 -8.82 -5.64
N GLY A 118 20.31 -7.63 -5.51
CA GLY A 118 19.61 -6.38 -5.80
C GLY A 118 18.56 -5.97 -4.76
N THR A 119 18.65 -6.54 -3.56
CA THR A 119 17.76 -6.25 -2.43
C THR A 119 18.57 -5.93 -1.18
N PHE A 120 17.92 -5.97 -0.01
CA PHE A 120 18.53 -5.55 1.24
C PHE A 120 18.21 -6.53 2.37
N ASP A 121 19.13 -6.62 3.32
CA ASP A 121 18.96 -7.33 4.57
C ASP A 121 19.12 -6.37 5.74
N ALA A 122 18.31 -6.53 6.78
CA ALA A 122 18.50 -5.88 8.06
C ALA A 122 19.33 -6.76 8.99
N GLN A 123 20.49 -6.24 9.40
CA GLN A 123 21.36 -6.83 10.42
C GLN A 123 20.95 -6.28 11.79
N LEU A 124 20.62 -7.18 12.70
CA LEU A 124 20.12 -6.86 14.03
C LEU A 124 21.19 -7.17 15.08
N SER A 125 21.39 -6.25 16.00
CA SER A 125 22.39 -6.39 17.08
C SER A 125 21.99 -5.61 18.33
N ASP A 126 22.71 -5.83 19.42
CA ASP A 126 22.57 -5.09 20.69
C ASP A 126 21.13 -5.03 21.24
N TYR A 127 20.36 -6.09 20.96
CA TYR A 127 19.02 -6.25 21.53
C TYR A 127 19.11 -6.39 23.05
N ARG A 128 18.31 -5.60 23.75
CA ARG A 128 18.21 -5.62 25.21
C ARG A 128 16.80 -5.27 25.62
N THR A 129 16.32 -5.93 26.67
CA THR A 129 15.06 -5.61 27.32
C THR A 129 15.16 -5.87 28.82
N THR A 130 14.59 -4.98 29.65
CA THR A 130 14.40 -5.24 31.09
C THR A 130 13.15 -6.07 31.39
N GLN A 131 12.27 -6.21 30.38
CA GLN A 131 11.04 -7.01 30.45
C GLN A 131 11.08 -8.10 29.36
N PRO A 132 11.59 -9.30 29.65
CA PRO A 132 11.57 -10.43 28.73
C PRO A 132 10.13 -10.84 28.39
N GLN A 133 9.82 -10.89 27.10
CA GLN A 133 8.53 -11.29 26.54
C GLN A 133 8.71 -11.59 25.05
N PRO A 134 7.82 -12.34 24.37
CA PRO A 134 7.93 -12.51 22.94
C PRO A 134 7.83 -11.16 22.23
N MET A 135 8.62 -10.98 21.18
CA MET A 135 8.73 -9.72 20.46
C MET A 135 8.75 -9.97 18.96
N SER A 136 8.33 -8.98 18.19
CA SER A 136 8.63 -8.91 16.76
C SER A 136 9.34 -7.62 16.42
N VAL A 137 10.16 -7.69 15.36
CA VAL A 137 10.67 -6.54 14.62
C VAL A 137 9.86 -6.40 13.34
N GLN A 138 9.52 -5.17 12.98
CA GLN A 138 8.74 -4.86 11.78
C GLN A 138 9.27 -3.60 11.13
N PHE A 139 9.29 -3.56 9.80
CA PHE A 139 9.62 -2.37 9.03
C PHE A 139 8.33 -1.78 8.47
N ARG A 140 8.05 -0.51 8.78
CA ARG A 140 6.78 0.14 8.45
C ARG A 140 7.02 1.45 7.72
N ARG A 141 6.07 1.83 6.86
CA ARG A 141 6.06 3.14 6.21
C ARG A 141 6.17 4.24 7.25
N THR A 142 5.28 4.26 8.23
CA THR A 142 5.37 5.17 9.39
C THR A 142 4.82 4.48 10.63
N ALA A 143 5.34 4.84 11.80
CA ALA A 143 4.82 4.33 13.07
C ALA A 143 4.91 5.38 14.19
N GLN A 144 3.97 5.27 15.12
CA GLN A 144 3.93 5.97 16.39
C GLN A 144 3.85 4.97 17.55
N TYR A 145 4.30 5.39 18.73
CA TYR A 145 4.24 4.55 19.91
C TYR A 145 2.79 4.24 20.28
N GLY A 146 2.48 2.96 20.49
CA GLY A 146 1.11 2.51 20.76
C GLY A 146 0.32 2.12 19.52
N ASP A 147 0.86 2.30 18.31
CA ASP A 147 0.21 1.85 17.07
C ASP A 147 0.00 0.34 17.09
N GLY A 148 -1.13 -0.12 16.55
CA GLY A 148 -1.48 -1.54 16.47
C GLY A 148 -0.77 -2.28 15.34
N GLY A 149 -1.41 -3.36 14.90
CA GLY A 149 -1.01 -4.09 13.70
C GLY A 149 -1.02 -3.21 12.45
N ASP A 150 -0.11 -3.51 11.54
CA ASP A 150 0.05 -2.84 10.26
C ASP A 150 0.19 -3.94 9.19
N THR A 151 -0.76 -3.99 8.26
CA THR A 151 -0.79 -5.01 7.20
C THR A 151 0.21 -4.73 6.08
N GLU A 152 0.73 -3.51 6.01
CA GLU A 152 1.75 -3.09 5.04
C GLU A 152 3.16 -3.19 5.65
N ALA A 153 3.29 -3.71 6.88
CA ALA A 153 4.57 -3.96 7.51
C ALA A 153 5.36 -5.04 6.75
N VAL A 154 6.62 -4.73 6.47
CA VAL A 154 7.57 -5.61 5.79
C VAL A 154 8.45 -6.33 6.83
N ALA A 155 8.83 -7.56 6.47
CA ALA A 155 9.82 -8.35 7.20
C ALA A 155 9.50 -8.57 8.69
N THR A 156 8.21 -8.79 8.98
CA THR A 156 7.74 -9.09 10.32
C THR A 156 8.37 -10.38 10.82
N THR A 157 9.26 -10.26 11.80
CA THR A 157 10.03 -11.40 12.34
C THR A 157 9.88 -11.45 13.84
N GLN A 158 9.50 -12.60 14.39
CA GLN A 158 9.20 -12.81 15.80
C GLN A 158 10.25 -13.72 16.47
N TRP A 159 10.46 -13.51 17.78
CA TRP A 159 11.20 -14.40 18.66
C TRP A 159 10.52 -14.50 20.03
N ASP A 160 10.82 -15.59 20.75
CA ASP A 160 10.30 -15.86 22.09
C ASP A 160 11.00 -15.05 23.19
N ALA A 161 10.43 -15.03 24.39
CA ALA A 161 10.88 -14.18 25.50
C ALA A 161 12.32 -14.41 25.95
N ASP A 162 12.79 -15.65 25.86
CA ASP A 162 14.12 -16.11 26.25
C ASP A 162 15.08 -16.19 25.05
N ALA A 163 14.60 -15.90 23.84
CA ALA A 163 15.40 -15.90 22.62
C ALA A 163 15.98 -14.51 22.31
N GLN A 164 17.06 -14.50 21.54
CA GLN A 164 17.55 -13.30 20.88
C GLN A 164 16.89 -13.17 19.50
N PRO A 165 16.74 -11.94 18.96
CA PRO A 165 16.33 -11.77 17.58
C PRO A 165 17.34 -12.45 16.63
N PRO A 166 16.90 -12.92 15.45
CA PRO A 166 17.83 -13.40 14.45
C PRO A 166 18.79 -12.28 14.05
N ALA A 167 20.05 -12.63 13.76
CA ALA A 167 21.07 -11.65 13.39
C ALA A 167 20.77 -10.94 12.06
N THR A 168 19.98 -11.57 11.19
CA THR A 168 19.63 -11.07 9.86
C THR A 168 18.15 -11.30 9.56
N VAL A 169 17.52 -10.31 8.94
CA VAL A 169 16.13 -10.35 8.45
C VAL A 169 16.10 -9.84 7.01
N SER A 170 15.47 -10.59 6.10
CA SER A 170 15.35 -10.19 4.69
C SER A 170 14.34 -9.06 4.51
N LEU A 171 14.68 -8.04 3.72
CA LEU A 171 13.77 -6.98 3.27
C LEU A 171 13.32 -7.17 1.80
N SER A 172 13.45 -8.38 1.24
CA SER A 172 13.09 -8.66 -0.16
C SER A 172 11.65 -8.28 -0.53
N ASP A 173 10.72 -8.39 0.42
CA ASP A 173 9.31 -8.03 0.21
C ASP A 173 9.11 -6.51 0.06
N GLY A 174 10.08 -5.70 0.51
CA GLY A 174 10.14 -4.26 0.27
C GLY A 174 10.61 -3.90 -1.15
N GLY A 175 11.02 -4.89 -1.94
CA GLY A 175 11.53 -4.74 -3.29
C GLY A 175 12.96 -4.16 -3.36
N PRO A 176 13.41 -3.79 -4.57
CA PRO A 176 14.76 -3.25 -4.78
C PRO A 176 14.95 -1.80 -4.30
N TYR A 177 13.88 -1.14 -3.83
CA TYR A 177 13.91 0.24 -3.32
C TYR A 177 13.03 0.35 -2.07
N PRO A 178 13.46 -0.19 -0.92
CA PRO A 178 12.68 -0.25 0.33
C PRO A 178 12.65 1.08 1.11
N ASP A 179 13.16 2.18 0.54
CA ASP A 179 13.27 3.50 1.17
C ASP A 179 11.94 4.19 1.49
N TRP A 180 10.82 3.62 1.01
CA TRP A 180 9.45 3.96 1.42
C TRP A 180 9.11 3.49 2.85
N LEU A 181 9.94 2.65 3.46
CA LEU A 181 9.85 2.26 4.87
C LEU A 181 10.60 3.28 5.71
N HIS A 182 9.91 4.12 6.50
CA HIS A 182 10.60 5.16 7.28
C HIS A 182 10.90 4.76 8.73
N THR A 183 10.36 3.63 9.20
CA THR A 183 10.51 3.19 10.59
C THR A 183 10.77 1.70 10.71
N VAL A 184 11.62 1.33 11.66
CA VAL A 184 11.72 -0.03 12.21
C VAL A 184 11.19 -0.01 13.64
N VAL A 185 10.37 -0.99 14.00
CA VAL A 185 9.68 -1.01 15.29
C VAL A 185 9.84 -2.34 16.00
N LEU A 186 9.81 -2.30 17.34
CA LEU A 186 9.64 -3.49 18.17
C LEU A 186 8.21 -3.54 18.73
N VAL A 187 7.57 -4.70 18.60
CA VAL A 187 6.18 -4.93 19.01
C VAL A 187 6.12 -6.17 19.90
N PRO A 188 5.71 -6.07 21.18
CA PRO A 188 5.47 -7.23 22.02
C PRO A 188 4.40 -8.15 21.42
N GLN A 189 4.65 -9.46 21.47
CA GLN A 189 3.73 -10.49 20.99
C GLN A 189 3.12 -11.25 22.17
N SER A 190 2.00 -11.92 21.92
CA SER A 190 1.32 -12.73 22.93
C SER A 190 2.05 -14.05 23.18
N ASP A 191 2.04 -14.49 24.43
CA ASP A 191 2.38 -15.86 24.85
C ASP A 191 1.15 -16.60 25.43
N GLY A 192 -0.05 -15.99 25.39
CA GLY A 192 -1.24 -16.53 26.05
C GLY A 192 -2.14 -15.43 26.63
N ASP A 193 -2.24 -15.37 27.96
CA ASP A 193 -3.15 -14.44 28.66
C ASP A 193 -2.55 -13.03 28.76
N ASP A 194 -3.00 -12.14 27.87
CA ASP A 194 -2.60 -10.73 27.82
C ASP A 194 -3.53 -9.78 28.57
N SER A 195 -4.46 -10.28 29.39
CA SER A 195 -5.48 -9.44 30.03
C SER A 195 -4.88 -8.31 30.88
N ALA A 196 -3.67 -8.50 31.42
CA ALA A 196 -2.93 -7.49 32.18
C ALA A 196 -1.92 -6.67 31.34
N ARG A 197 -1.76 -6.98 30.04
CA ARG A 197 -0.79 -6.36 29.13
C ARG A 197 -1.48 -5.73 27.90
N PRO A 198 -2.27 -4.66 28.07
CA PRO A 198 -3.00 -4.02 26.96
C PRO A 198 -2.10 -3.41 25.86
N TRP A 199 -0.78 -3.37 26.07
CA TRP A 199 0.23 -2.93 25.11
C TRP A 199 0.78 -4.05 24.22
N VAL A 200 0.37 -5.30 24.41
CA VAL A 200 0.72 -6.37 23.47
C VAL A 200 0.12 -6.06 22.09
N TYR A 201 0.86 -6.39 21.02
CA TYR A 201 0.59 -5.98 19.65
C TYR A 201 0.65 -4.47 19.38
N LYS A 202 1.17 -3.69 20.33
CA LYS A 202 1.39 -2.25 20.16
C LYS A 202 2.87 -1.91 19.99
N VAL A 203 3.15 -0.92 19.15
CA VAL A 203 4.52 -0.41 18.93
C VAL A 203 5.12 0.09 20.23
N LEU A 204 6.16 -0.59 20.69
CA LEU A 204 6.86 -0.31 21.94
C LEU A 204 8.12 0.52 21.72
N ALA A 205 8.92 0.18 20.70
CA ALA A 205 10.16 0.86 20.33
C ALA A 205 10.15 1.29 18.87
N ILE A 206 10.80 2.41 18.55
CA ILE A 206 10.85 2.98 17.20
C ILE A 206 12.26 3.45 16.90
N GLY A 207 12.76 3.09 15.71
CA GLY A 207 13.94 3.67 15.08
C GLY A 207 13.56 4.27 13.73
N LYS A 208 14.07 5.47 13.44
CA LYS A 208 13.83 6.14 12.14
C LYS A 208 14.88 5.69 11.14
N LEU A 209 14.46 5.31 9.95
CA LEU A 209 15.33 4.89 8.86
C LEU A 209 15.65 6.11 8.00
N SER A 210 16.93 6.47 7.95
CA SER A 210 17.45 7.49 7.02
C SER A 210 18.20 6.77 5.91
N TRP A 211 17.59 6.70 4.74
CA TRP A 211 18.10 5.92 3.61
C TRP A 211 19.11 6.70 2.77
N SER A 212 20.13 5.98 2.31
CA SER A 212 21.12 6.44 1.34
C SER A 212 21.08 5.53 0.11
N ILE A 213 19.91 5.43 -0.52
CA ILE A 213 19.70 4.72 -1.79
C ILE A 213 19.58 5.77 -2.90
N PRO A 214 20.37 5.69 -3.98
CA PRO A 214 20.22 6.59 -5.12
C PRO A 214 18.84 6.46 -5.75
N ASN A 215 18.22 7.60 -6.12
CA ASN A 215 16.99 7.58 -6.90
C ASN A 215 17.28 6.92 -8.27
N PRO A 216 16.58 5.84 -8.66
CA PRO A 216 16.77 5.20 -9.96
C PRO A 216 16.32 6.07 -11.14
N ASP A 217 15.42 7.02 -10.91
CA ASP A 217 14.85 7.91 -11.92
C ASP A 217 14.99 9.39 -11.49
N PRO A 218 16.22 9.95 -11.44
CA PRO A 218 16.45 11.33 -11.01
C PRO A 218 15.80 12.38 -11.93
N ASP A 219 15.55 12.02 -13.19
CA ASP A 219 14.92 12.88 -14.21
C ASP A 219 13.42 12.59 -14.39
N LEU A 220 12.80 11.83 -13.46
CA LEU A 220 11.39 11.52 -13.50
C LEU A 220 10.54 12.80 -13.49
N HIS A 221 9.81 13.02 -14.57
CA HIS A 221 8.89 14.15 -14.71
C HIS A 221 7.51 13.63 -15.10
N VAL A 222 6.52 13.89 -14.26
CA VAL A 222 5.14 13.51 -14.54
C VAL A 222 4.47 14.59 -15.38
N THR A 223 3.81 14.17 -16.46
CA THR A 223 3.04 15.06 -17.34
C THR A 223 1.56 14.71 -17.26
N LEU A 224 0.66 15.63 -17.59
CA LEU A 224 -0.77 15.33 -17.66
C LEU A 224 -1.22 15.16 -19.11
N GLY A 225 -1.42 13.92 -19.53
CA GLY A 225 -2.02 13.58 -20.81
C GLY A 225 -3.55 13.54 -20.78
N THR A 226 -4.14 13.40 -21.96
CA THR A 226 -5.59 13.29 -22.13
C THR A 226 -6.14 12.06 -21.41
N ALA A 227 -7.33 12.18 -20.83
CA ALA A 227 -8.07 11.01 -20.35
C ALA A 227 -8.24 9.99 -21.49
N ARG A 228 -8.15 8.69 -21.14
CA ARG A 228 -8.14 7.60 -22.12
C ARG A 228 -8.76 6.32 -21.53
N PRO A 229 -9.24 5.39 -22.38
CA PRO A 229 -9.66 4.07 -21.91
C PRO A 229 -8.55 3.38 -21.11
N GLY A 230 -8.92 2.80 -19.96
CA GLY A 230 -7.99 2.22 -18.97
C GLY A 230 -7.40 3.23 -17.98
N ALA A 231 -7.68 4.52 -18.11
CA ALA A 231 -7.26 5.55 -17.15
C ALA A 231 -8.40 6.56 -16.92
N TYR A 232 -9.55 6.04 -16.49
CA TYR A 232 -10.81 6.71 -16.21
C TYR A 232 -10.84 7.50 -14.91
N GLY A 233 -9.90 7.26 -13.99
CA GLY A 233 -9.74 8.02 -12.75
C GLY A 233 -9.45 9.51 -12.91
N TYR A 234 -9.40 10.18 -11.76
CA TYR A 234 -9.26 11.64 -11.65
C TYR A 234 -7.86 12.00 -11.17
N ALA A 235 -7.22 12.96 -11.83
CA ALA A 235 -5.93 13.51 -11.41
C ALA A 235 -6.15 14.76 -10.57
N PHE A 236 -5.30 14.97 -9.57
CA PHE A 236 -5.35 16.11 -8.66
C PHE A 236 -3.98 16.78 -8.58
N ASP A 237 -3.97 18.09 -8.37
CA ASP A 237 -2.76 18.84 -8.05
C ASP A 237 -2.50 18.92 -6.54
N ALA A 238 -1.43 19.65 -6.16
CA ALA A 238 -1.03 19.82 -4.77
C ALA A 238 -2.06 20.59 -3.91
N ALA A 239 -3.01 21.27 -4.52
CA ALA A 239 -4.11 21.95 -3.82
C ALA A 239 -5.36 21.05 -3.68
N ASP A 240 -5.27 19.77 -4.05
CA ASP A 240 -6.37 18.81 -4.09
C ASP A 240 -7.48 19.23 -5.11
N GLU A 241 -7.12 20.05 -6.10
CA GLU A 241 -8.03 20.43 -7.17
C GLU A 241 -7.99 19.40 -8.30
N THR A 242 -9.17 18.98 -8.76
CA THR A 242 -9.26 18.03 -9.89
C THR A 242 -8.79 18.69 -11.18
N LEU A 243 -7.76 18.11 -11.78
CA LEU A 243 -7.21 18.54 -13.06
C LEU A 243 -8.09 18.03 -14.22
N ARG A 244 -8.78 18.96 -14.88
CA ARG A 244 -9.63 18.70 -16.04
C ARG A 244 -8.90 19.15 -17.31
N GLY A 245 -8.31 18.20 -18.04
CA GLY A 245 -7.58 18.48 -19.29
C GLY A 245 -6.16 17.95 -19.26
N THR A 246 -5.23 18.69 -19.86
CA THR A 246 -3.82 18.30 -20.05
C THR A 246 -2.82 19.33 -19.51
N THR A 247 -3.30 20.22 -18.63
CA THR A 247 -2.52 21.29 -18.02
C THR A 247 -2.53 21.14 -16.51
N GLY A 248 -1.45 21.56 -15.85
CA GLY A 248 -1.27 21.40 -14.41
C GLY A 248 -0.23 20.34 -14.08
N THR A 249 0.16 20.29 -12.81
CA THR A 249 1.13 19.31 -12.30
C THR A 249 0.36 18.29 -11.46
N PRO A 250 0.11 17.08 -11.98
CA PRO A 250 -0.59 16.07 -11.21
C PRO A 250 0.33 15.52 -10.11
N VAL A 251 -0.16 15.49 -8.88
CA VAL A 251 0.55 14.91 -7.73
C VAL A 251 -0.13 13.65 -7.21
N SER A 252 -1.42 13.47 -7.50
CA SER A 252 -2.14 12.26 -7.13
C SER A 252 -3.20 11.89 -8.15
N TYR A 253 -3.58 10.63 -8.12
CA TYR A 253 -4.61 10.07 -8.99
C TYR A 253 -5.52 9.12 -8.23
N LYS A 254 -6.83 9.37 -8.31
CA LYS A 254 -7.84 8.48 -7.74
C LYS A 254 -8.31 7.51 -8.81
N VAL A 255 -7.99 6.24 -8.57
CA VAL A 255 -8.26 5.14 -9.49
C VAL A 255 -9.76 4.89 -9.61
N ASN A 256 -10.24 4.69 -10.83
CA ASN A 256 -11.61 4.30 -11.11
C ASN A 256 -11.69 2.83 -11.59
N GLU A 257 -12.90 2.29 -11.66
CA GLU A 257 -13.11 0.94 -12.18
C GLU A 257 -12.64 0.82 -13.65
N GLY A 258 -11.92 -0.26 -13.93
CA GLY A 258 -11.35 -0.53 -15.26
C GLY A 258 -10.00 0.12 -15.51
N ASP A 259 -9.42 0.81 -14.52
CA ASP A 259 -8.09 1.39 -14.66
C ASP A 259 -6.97 0.33 -14.62
N ASP A 260 -5.95 0.50 -15.47
CA ASP A 260 -4.78 -0.38 -15.51
C ASP A 260 -3.45 0.40 -15.47
N GLN A 261 -2.41 -0.23 -14.93
CA GLN A 261 -1.11 0.42 -14.73
C GLN A 261 -0.52 0.96 -16.04
N SER A 262 -0.70 0.26 -17.15
CA SER A 262 -0.06 0.61 -18.42
C SER A 262 -0.68 1.86 -19.04
N THR A 263 -1.99 2.01 -18.97
CA THR A 263 -2.71 3.16 -19.51
C THR A 263 -2.67 4.35 -18.56
N ILE A 264 -2.67 4.13 -17.23
CA ILE A 264 -2.35 5.15 -16.23
C ILE A 264 -0.96 5.72 -16.51
N ALA A 265 0.09 4.88 -16.56
CA ALA A 265 1.46 5.34 -16.78
C ALA A 265 1.59 6.14 -18.09
N LYS A 266 0.98 5.65 -19.18
CA LYS A 266 0.92 6.38 -20.47
C LYS A 266 0.18 7.71 -20.38
N ARG A 267 -0.90 7.81 -19.59
CA ARG A 267 -1.61 9.08 -19.37
C ARG A 267 -0.69 10.09 -18.70
N PHE A 268 0.20 9.63 -17.84
CA PHE A 268 1.09 10.48 -17.05
C PHE A 268 2.50 10.66 -17.64
N GLY A 269 2.75 10.10 -18.83
CA GLY A 269 4.04 10.21 -19.51
C GLY A 269 5.19 9.47 -18.80
N ILE A 270 4.87 8.51 -17.93
CA ILE A 270 5.85 7.71 -17.18
C ILE A 270 5.80 6.24 -17.60
N THR A 271 6.79 5.46 -17.21
CA THR A 271 6.80 4.00 -17.40
C THR A 271 5.99 3.29 -16.30
N VAL A 272 5.63 2.03 -16.52
CA VAL A 272 5.00 1.20 -15.47
C VAL A 272 5.95 0.98 -14.30
N ASP A 273 7.25 0.86 -14.56
CA ASP A 273 8.26 0.69 -13.52
C ASP A 273 8.38 1.95 -12.65
N GLN A 274 8.37 3.13 -13.26
CA GLN A 274 8.32 4.42 -12.54
C GLN A 274 7.04 4.57 -11.71
N LEU A 275 5.89 4.16 -12.27
CA LEU A 275 4.61 4.17 -11.54
C LEU A 275 4.65 3.25 -10.30
N ARG A 276 5.22 2.05 -10.44
CA ARG A 276 5.40 1.10 -9.32
C ARG A 276 6.44 1.57 -8.33
N TRP A 277 7.52 2.19 -8.80
CA TRP A 277 8.52 2.80 -7.94
C TRP A 277 7.87 3.86 -7.06
N LEU A 278 7.10 4.80 -7.62
CA LEU A 278 6.33 5.80 -6.87
C LEU A 278 5.30 5.21 -5.89
N ASN A 279 4.83 3.98 -6.16
CA ASN A 279 3.73 3.34 -5.43
C ASN A 279 4.08 1.89 -5.05
N PRO A 280 5.02 1.68 -4.12
CA PRO A 280 5.54 0.35 -3.81
C PRO A 280 4.50 -0.60 -3.19
N THR A 281 3.45 -0.05 -2.56
CA THR A 281 2.32 -0.79 -1.98
C THR A 281 1.09 -0.83 -2.89
N MET A 282 1.23 -0.42 -4.17
CA MET A 282 0.10 -0.43 -5.11
C MET A 282 -0.42 -1.84 -5.33
N GLN A 283 -1.68 -2.05 -4.98
CA GLN A 283 -2.35 -3.32 -5.17
C GLN A 283 -2.87 -3.45 -6.60
N THR A 284 -2.53 -4.58 -7.23
CA THR A 284 -3.07 -4.97 -8.53
C THR A 284 -3.85 -6.27 -8.48
N ARG A 285 -4.81 -6.39 -9.39
CA ARG A 285 -5.48 -7.66 -9.72
C ARG A 285 -4.90 -8.20 -11.04
N GLY A 286 -5.35 -9.39 -11.43
CA GLY A 286 -5.02 -9.96 -12.75
C GLY A 286 -5.26 -8.95 -13.89
N ASN A 287 -4.48 -9.07 -14.96
CA ASN A 287 -4.47 -8.14 -16.10
C ASN A 287 -3.96 -6.71 -15.80
N ASN A 288 -3.13 -6.54 -14.77
CA ASN A 288 -2.53 -5.24 -14.36
C ASN A 288 -3.55 -4.17 -13.95
N TRP A 289 -4.76 -4.58 -13.56
CA TRP A 289 -5.79 -3.67 -13.06
C TRP A 289 -5.42 -3.14 -11.69
N VAL A 290 -5.57 -1.84 -11.51
CA VAL A 290 -5.34 -1.18 -10.24
C VAL A 290 -6.63 -1.18 -9.44
N LEU A 291 -6.55 -1.36 -8.13
CA LEU A 291 -7.73 -1.43 -7.28
C LEU A 291 -8.54 -0.13 -7.33
N ALA A 292 -9.79 -0.20 -7.79
CA ALA A 292 -10.67 0.96 -7.86
C ALA A 292 -10.84 1.65 -6.49
N GLY A 293 -10.85 2.98 -6.48
CA GLY A 293 -10.92 3.79 -5.27
C GLY A 293 -9.59 3.98 -4.54
N SER A 294 -8.53 3.25 -4.91
CA SER A 294 -7.18 3.49 -4.39
C SER A 294 -6.60 4.81 -4.89
N TRP A 295 -5.61 5.31 -4.16
CA TRP A 295 -4.85 6.50 -4.51
C TRP A 295 -3.49 6.10 -5.05
N ILE A 296 -3.08 6.79 -6.12
CA ILE A 296 -1.78 6.68 -6.74
C ILE A 296 -1.04 7.99 -6.50
N ASN A 297 0.15 7.88 -5.92
CA ASN A 297 1.13 8.94 -5.86
C ASN A 297 1.73 9.18 -7.25
N LEU A 298 1.75 10.44 -7.66
CA LEU A 298 2.41 10.92 -8.87
C LEU A 298 3.49 11.96 -8.56
N ASP A 299 3.72 12.28 -7.29
CA ASP A 299 4.77 13.21 -6.86
C ASP A 299 6.01 12.45 -6.38
N PRO A 300 7.14 12.49 -7.13
CA PRO A 300 8.39 11.88 -6.70
C PRO A 300 8.92 12.39 -5.37
N ALA A 301 8.60 13.62 -4.97
CA ALA A 301 9.06 14.19 -3.70
C ALA A 301 8.32 13.63 -2.47
N SER A 302 7.18 12.96 -2.67
CA SER A 302 6.32 12.46 -1.59
C SER A 302 6.34 10.93 -1.43
N ARG A 303 7.22 10.25 -2.15
CA ARG A 303 7.33 8.79 -2.20
C ARG A 303 7.54 8.13 -0.83
#